data_AF-A0A9D2UFW3-F1
#
_entry.id   AF-A0A9D2UFW3-F1
#
_cell.length_a   1.000
_cell.length_b   1.000
_cell.length_c   1.000
_cell.angle_alpha   90.00
_cell.angle_beta   90.00
_cell.angle_gamma   90.00
#
_symmetry.space_group_name_H-M   'P 1'
#
loop_
_entity.id
_entity.type
_entity.pdbx_description
1 polymer ?
#
loop_
_entity_poly.entity_id
_entity_poly.type
_entity_poly.pdbx_seq_one_letter_code
_entity_poly.pdbx_strand_id
1 'polypeptide(L)'
;MPEQPQHYQPTYINNPSRARSFAQGQPVYIVQAKSTLVAYLLFFFLWWLGAHKFYLRQPIMGIFYIVGNLIAGGITAAVPFIGWIFYIPLVIVMIWDLFTIPVRVGYLNALANRRIY
;
A
#
# COMPACT_ATOMS: atom_id res chain seq x y z
N MET A 1 25.33 3.40 -36.85
CA MET A 1 25.99 4.01 -35.68
C MET A 1 25.45 3.29 -34.46
N PRO A 2 26.27 2.62 -33.63
CA PRO A 2 25.77 1.95 -32.44
C PRO A 2 25.40 2.98 -31.37
N GLU A 3 24.18 2.91 -30.83
CA GLU A 3 23.73 3.73 -29.72
C GLU A 3 24.53 3.38 -28.46
N GLN A 4 25.13 4.38 -27.82
CA GLN A 4 25.84 4.19 -26.56
C GLN A 4 24.84 4.05 -25.41
N PRO A 5 25.02 3.08 -24.49
CA PRO A 5 24.13 2.88 -23.36
C PRO A 5 24.14 4.12 -22.45
N GLN A 6 22.97 4.68 -22.16
CA GLN A 6 22.85 5.79 -21.21
C GLN A 6 23.19 5.30 -19.79
N HIS A 7 24.35 5.68 -19.30
CA HIS A 7 24.79 5.42 -17.93
C HIS A 7 23.96 6.27 -16.96
N TYR A 8 23.04 5.63 -16.25
CA TYR A 8 22.32 6.23 -15.13
C TYR A 8 23.33 6.64 -14.05
N GLN A 9 23.49 7.95 -13.84
CA GLN A 9 24.40 8.50 -12.82
C GLN A 9 23.56 8.81 -11.56
N PRO A 10 23.72 8.04 -10.46
CA PRO A 10 22.98 8.31 -9.25
C PRO A 10 23.43 9.66 -8.64
N THR A 11 22.48 10.52 -8.31
CA THR A 11 22.75 11.75 -7.56
C THR A 11 23.24 11.40 -6.15
N TYR A 12 24.51 11.64 -5.88
CA TYR A 12 25.10 11.40 -4.55
C TYR A 12 24.66 12.48 -3.57
N ILE A 13 23.73 12.13 -2.67
CA ILE A 13 23.54 12.86 -1.42
C ILE A 13 24.79 12.61 -0.58
N ASN A 14 25.66 13.62 -0.46
CA ASN A 14 26.82 13.58 0.44
C ASN A 14 26.32 13.40 1.88
N ASN A 15 26.45 12.16 2.37
CA ASN A 15 26.28 11.84 3.78
C ASN A 15 27.55 11.10 4.24
N PRO A 16 28.45 11.76 5.00
CA PRO A 16 29.75 11.21 5.35
C PRO A 16 29.65 9.89 6.15
N SER A 17 28.51 9.64 6.79
CA SER A 17 28.19 8.39 7.49
C SER A 17 28.09 7.19 6.54
N ARG A 18 27.59 7.39 5.32
CA ARG A 18 27.42 6.31 4.32
C ARG A 18 28.71 5.98 3.58
N ALA A 19 29.61 6.95 3.42
CA ALA A 19 30.91 6.75 2.76
C ALA A 19 31.77 5.69 3.48
N ARG A 20 31.66 5.58 4.81
CA ARG A 20 32.34 4.55 5.60
C ARG A 20 31.77 3.15 5.38
N SER A 21 30.46 3.04 5.13
CA SER A 21 29.76 1.77 4.89
C SER A 21 30.20 1.11 3.58
N PHE A 22 30.38 1.90 2.52
CA PHE A 22 30.88 1.40 1.23
C PHE A 22 32.35 0.98 1.29
N ALA A 23 33.18 1.70 2.06
CA ALA A 23 34.60 1.35 2.27
C ALA A 23 34.78 0.06 3.09
N GLN A 24 33.78 -0.34 3.87
CA GLN A 24 33.78 -1.56 4.70
C GLN A 24 33.12 -2.78 4.02
N GLY A 25 32.80 -2.71 2.72
CA GLY A 25 32.16 -3.82 2.00
C GLY A 25 30.76 -4.17 2.53
N GLN A 26 30.06 -3.21 3.16
CA GLN A 26 28.71 -3.45 3.69
C GLN A 26 27.72 -3.64 2.53
N PRO A 27 26.89 -4.71 2.56
CA PRO A 27 25.90 -4.96 1.51
C PRO A 27 24.89 -3.81 1.42
N VAL A 28 24.64 -3.30 0.22
CA VAL A 28 23.61 -2.29 -0.05
C VAL A 28 22.26 -2.99 -0.15
N TYR A 29 21.43 -2.86 0.87
CA TYR A 29 20.08 -3.41 0.85
C TYR A 29 19.14 -2.49 0.07
N ILE A 30 18.62 -2.97 -1.06
CA ILE A 30 17.63 -2.26 -1.85
C ILE A 30 16.25 -2.48 -1.22
N VAL A 31 15.71 -1.45 -0.56
CA VAL A 31 14.32 -1.48 -0.07
C VAL A 31 13.38 -1.25 -1.23
N GLN A 32 12.55 -2.25 -1.55
CA GLN A 32 11.41 -2.01 -2.44
C GLN A 32 10.35 -1.18 -1.71
N ALA A 33 10.36 0.12 -1.97
CA ALA A 33 9.34 1.04 -1.47
C ALA A 33 7.98 0.72 -2.11
N LYS A 34 6.92 0.75 -1.30
CA LYS A 34 5.54 0.71 -1.80
C LYS A 34 5.18 2.04 -2.44
N SER A 35 4.39 1.97 -3.51
CA SER A 35 3.92 3.14 -4.26
C SER A 35 2.51 3.53 -3.84
N THR A 36 2.33 4.80 -3.48
CA THR A 36 1.02 5.38 -3.15
C THR A 36 0.09 5.38 -4.36
N LEU A 37 0.62 5.67 -5.56
CA LEU A 37 -0.17 5.65 -6.79
C LEU A 37 -0.74 4.25 -7.06
N VAL A 38 0.10 3.21 -6.94
CA VAL A 38 -0.35 1.82 -7.08
C VAL A 38 -1.40 1.48 -6.03
N ALA A 39 -1.24 1.96 -4.79
CA ALA A 39 -2.24 1.75 -3.74
C ALA A 39 -3.61 2.39 -4.09
N TYR A 40 -3.62 3.58 -4.70
CA TYR A 40 -4.88 4.22 -5.17
C TYR A 40 -5.50 3.50 -6.37
N LEU A 41 -4.67 3.02 -7.32
CA LEU A 41 -5.18 2.22 -8.43
C LEU A 41 -5.82 0.93 -7.90
N LEU A 42 -5.16 0.24 -6.97
CA LEU A 42 -5.72 -0.94 -6.33
C LEU A 42 -6.98 -0.61 -5.55
N PHE A 43 -7.00 0.51 -4.82
CA PHE A 43 -8.21 0.99 -4.16
C PHE A 43 -9.35 1.15 -5.16
N PHE A 44 -9.17 1.88 -6.26
CA PHE A 44 -10.22 2.11 -7.24
C PHE A 44 -10.77 0.82 -7.85
N PHE A 45 -9.90 -0.10 -8.29
CA PHE A 45 -10.33 -1.35 -8.94
C PHE A 45 -10.89 -2.38 -7.95
N LEU A 46 -10.35 -2.45 -6.73
CA LEU A 46 -10.73 -3.44 -5.72
C LEU A 46 -11.63 -2.83 -4.63
N TRP A 47 -12.12 -1.60 -4.78
CA TRP A 47 -12.93 -0.91 -3.76
C TRP A 47 -14.12 -1.78 -3.37
N TRP A 48 -14.94 -2.19 -4.32
CA TRP A 48 -16.15 -2.99 -4.05
C TRP A 48 -15.87 -4.34 -3.36
N LEU A 49 -14.63 -4.85 -3.43
CA LEU A 49 -14.19 -6.06 -2.72
C LEU A 49 -13.52 -5.77 -1.37
N GLY A 50 -12.81 -4.65 -1.25
CA GLY A 50 -11.93 -4.33 -0.12
C GLY A 50 -10.55 -4.98 -0.15
N ALA A 51 -10.19 -5.62 -1.27
CA ALA A 51 -8.92 -6.33 -1.39
C ALA A 51 -7.69 -5.40 -1.57
N HIS A 52 -7.89 -4.08 -1.71
CA HIS A 52 -6.80 -3.08 -1.72
C HIS A 52 -5.94 -3.12 -0.43
N LYS A 53 -6.50 -3.59 0.68
CA LYS A 53 -5.79 -3.74 1.97
C LYS A 53 -4.66 -4.76 1.96
N PHE A 54 -4.69 -5.74 1.05
CA PHE A 54 -3.61 -6.73 0.93
C PHE A 54 -2.30 -6.06 0.50
N TYR A 55 -2.36 -5.05 -0.39
CA TYR A 55 -1.17 -4.29 -0.78
C TYR A 55 -0.54 -3.54 0.40
N LEU A 56 -1.37 -3.07 1.34
CA LEU A 56 -0.95 -2.34 2.54
C LEU A 56 -0.55 -3.25 3.72
N ARG A 57 -0.39 -4.56 3.49
CA ARG A 57 -0.07 -5.55 4.53
C ARG A 57 -1.09 -5.52 5.68
N GLN A 58 -2.38 -5.38 5.34
CA GLN A 58 -3.51 -5.45 6.26
C GLN A 58 -4.44 -6.60 5.89
N PRO A 59 -3.98 -7.87 5.96
CA PRO A 59 -4.78 -9.02 5.50
C PRO A 59 -6.07 -9.18 6.30
N ILE A 60 -6.03 -8.95 7.62
CA ILE A 60 -7.21 -9.04 8.50
C ILE A 60 -8.29 -8.05 8.08
N MET A 61 -7.92 -6.79 7.79
CA MET A 61 -8.88 -5.79 7.31
C MET A 61 -9.39 -6.11 5.90
N GLY A 62 -8.54 -6.64 5.02
CA GLY A 62 -8.95 -7.09 3.69
C GLY A 62 -10.00 -8.20 3.76
N ILE A 63 -9.78 -9.19 4.62
CA ILE A 63 -10.75 -10.28 4.87
C ILE A 63 -12.03 -9.73 5.49
N PHE A 64 -11.93 -8.82 6.47
CA PHE A 64 -13.10 -8.15 7.06
C PHE A 64 -13.95 -7.45 6.01
N TYR A 65 -13.34 -6.74 5.06
CA TYR A 65 -14.09 -6.10 3.97
C TYR A 65 -14.71 -7.08 2.99
N ILE A 66 -14.01 -8.16 2.63
CA ILE A 66 -14.56 -9.17 1.71
C ILE A 66 -15.78 -9.85 2.35
N VAL A 67 -15.63 -10.32 3.59
CA VAL A 67 -16.71 -10.98 4.35
C VAL A 67 -17.84 -9.99 4.62
N GLY A 68 -17.51 -8.77 5.04
CA GLY A 68 -18.47 -7.70 5.28
C GLY A 68 -19.27 -7.34 4.02
N ASN A 69 -18.63 -7.19 2.85
CA ASN A 69 -19.30 -6.92 1.60
C ASN A 69 -20.19 -8.09 1.16
N LEU A 70 -19.74 -9.33 1.36
CA LEU A 70 -20.55 -10.51 1.03
C LEU A 70 -21.81 -10.60 1.90
N ILE A 71 -21.65 -10.41 3.22
CA ILE A 71 -22.78 -10.48 4.17
C ILE A 71 -23.71 -9.29 3.98
N ALA A 72 -23.20 -8.06 4.06
CA ALA A 72 -24.02 -6.86 3.98
C ALA A 72 -24.60 -6.65 2.57
N GLY A 73 -23.84 -6.98 1.52
CA GLY A 73 -24.34 -7.00 0.13
C GLY A 73 -25.42 -8.07 -0.08
N GLY A 74 -25.23 -9.29 0.47
CA GLY A 74 -26.24 -10.35 0.46
C GLY A 74 -27.53 -9.96 1.18
N ILE A 75 -27.43 -9.35 2.37
CA ILE A 75 -28.59 -8.83 3.12
C ILE A 75 -29.27 -7.71 2.33
N THR A 76 -28.51 -6.81 1.70
CA THR A 76 -29.07 -5.72 0.87
C THR A 76 -29.77 -6.28 -0.37
N ALA A 77 -29.27 -7.35 -0.97
CA ALA A 77 -29.93 -8.02 -2.09
C ALA A 77 -31.23 -8.73 -1.67
N ALA A 78 -31.25 -9.34 -0.48
CA ALA A 78 -32.42 -10.06 0.04
C ALA A 78 -33.49 -9.15 0.64
N VAL A 79 -33.08 -8.11 1.38
CA VAL A 79 -33.95 -7.17 2.10
C VAL A 79 -33.41 -5.73 1.92
N PRO A 80 -33.75 -5.07 0.80
CA PRO A 80 -33.11 -3.81 0.40
C PRO A 80 -33.21 -2.70 1.44
N PHE A 81 -34.36 -2.50 2.07
CA PHE A 81 -34.58 -1.39 3.00
C PHE A 81 -33.79 -1.51 4.32
N ILE A 82 -33.52 -2.75 4.77
CA ILE A 82 -32.75 -3.02 5.98
C ILE A 82 -31.25 -3.13 5.70
N GLY A 83 -30.87 -3.70 4.56
CA GLY A 83 -29.46 -3.99 4.26
C GLY A 83 -28.57 -2.75 4.22
N TRP A 84 -29.12 -1.60 3.81
CA TRP A 84 -28.38 -0.32 3.81
C TRP A 84 -27.88 0.09 5.20
N ILE A 85 -28.58 -0.27 6.29
CA ILE A 85 -28.15 0.04 7.66
C ILE A 85 -26.81 -0.65 7.97
N PHE A 86 -26.58 -1.85 7.42
CA PHE A 86 -25.34 -2.60 7.59
C PHE A 86 -24.30 -2.24 6.52
N TYR A 87 -24.73 -1.89 5.31
CA TYR A 87 -23.82 -1.59 4.20
C TYR A 87 -23.21 -0.19 4.29
N ILE A 88 -23.96 0.82 4.74
CA ILE A 88 -23.48 2.22 4.84
C ILE A 88 -22.25 2.35 5.76
N PRO A 89 -22.24 1.83 6.99
CA PRO A 89 -21.05 1.90 7.85
C PRO A 89 -19.82 1.26 7.21
N LEU A 90 -20.01 0.14 6.52
CA LEU A 90 -18.92 -0.53 5.80
C LEU A 90 -18.34 0.37 4.70
N VAL A 91 -19.19 0.96 3.87
CA VAL A 91 -18.78 1.89 2.81
C VAL A 91 -18.09 3.12 3.38
N ILE A 92 -18.55 3.68 4.50
CA ILE A 92 -17.92 4.83 5.17
C ILE A 92 -16.48 4.49 5.55
N VAL A 93 -16.25 3.34 6.18
CA VAL A 93 -14.89 2.90 6.57
C VAL A 93 -14.02 2.67 5.33
N MET A 94 -14.59 2.17 4.23
CA MET A 94 -13.86 2.02 2.96
C MET A 94 -13.52 3.36 2.31
N ILE A 95 -14.40 4.36 2.38
CA ILE A 95 -14.10 5.72 1.90
C ILE A 95 -13.01 6.36 2.77
N TRP A 96 -13.05 6.13 4.08
CA TRP A 96 -12.02 6.60 5.01
C TRP A 96 -10.63 6.10 4.63
N ASP A 97 -10.54 4.94 3.96
CA ASP A 97 -9.25 4.41 3.51
C ASP A 97 -8.52 5.35 2.54
N LEU A 98 -9.25 6.19 1.80
CA LEU A 98 -8.65 7.17 0.88
C LEU A 98 -7.63 8.05 1.60
N PHE A 99 -7.91 8.41 2.86
CA PHE A 99 -7.03 9.24 3.69
C PHE A 99 -5.94 8.44 4.39
N THR A 100 -6.18 7.15 4.67
CA THR A 100 -5.21 6.32 5.40
C THR A 100 -4.15 5.67 4.50
N ILE A 101 -4.43 5.49 3.21
CA ILE A 101 -3.49 4.94 2.22
C ILE A 101 -2.12 5.64 2.25
N PRO A 102 -2.01 6.98 2.10
CA PRO A 102 -0.70 7.65 2.04
C PRO A 102 0.08 7.50 3.34
N VAL A 103 -0.59 7.63 4.49
CA VAL A 103 0.00 7.46 5.82
C VAL A 103 0.57 6.04 5.97
N ARG A 104 -0.22 5.03 5.56
CA ARG A 104 0.15 3.62 5.68
C ARG A 104 1.31 3.26 4.77
N VAL A 105 1.34 3.76 3.53
CA VAL A 105 2.47 3.55 2.61
C VAL A 105 3.75 4.15 3.19
N GLY A 106 3.68 5.38 3.71
CA GLY A 106 4.80 6.03 4.38
C GLY A 106 5.33 5.22 5.57
N TYR A 107 4.42 4.74 6.43
CA TYR A 107 4.77 3.87 7.56
C TYR A 107 5.48 2.58 7.12
N LEU A 108 4.97 1.90 6.10
CA LEU A 108 5.55 0.66 5.60
C LEU A 108 6.95 0.86 4.99
N ASN A 109 7.14 1.97 4.28
CA ASN A 109 8.43 2.34 3.72
C ASN A 109 9.45 2.69 4.82
N ALA A 110 9.01 3.42 5.85
CA ALA A 110 9.85 3.72 7.02
C ALA A 110 10.23 2.46 7.80
N LEU A 111 9.30 1.52 7.99
CA LEU A 111 9.58 0.24 8.63
C LEU A 111 10.56 -0.61 7.81
N ALA A 112 10.43 -0.63 6.48
CA ALA A 112 11.32 -1.39 5.62
C ALA A 112 12.75 -0.85 5.69
N ASN A 113 12.92 0.48 5.74
CA ASN A 113 14.22 1.12 5.94
C ASN A 113 14.84 0.79 7.31
N ARG A 114 14.05 0.66 8.38
CA ARG A 114 14.55 0.32 9.72
C ARG A 114 15.04 -1.12 9.88
N ARG A 115 14.59 -2.05 9.05
CA ARG A 115 14.98 -3.48 9.15
C ARG A 115 16.36 -3.78 8.56
N ILE A 116 17.00 -2.77 7.99
CA ILE A 116 18.25 -2.86 7.22
C ILE A 116 19.44 -2.29 7.97
N TYR A 117 19.19 -1.46 8.99
CA TYR A 117 20.19 -0.99 9.94
C TYR A 117 20.04 -1.76 11.25
#